data_AF-A0A938M911-F1
#
_entry.id   AF-A0A938M911-F1
#
_cell.length_a   1.000
_cell.length_b   1.000
_cell.length_c   1.000
_cell.angle_alpha   90.00
_cell.angle_beta   90.00
_cell.angle_gamma   90.00
#
_symmetry.space_group_name_H-M   'P 1'
#
loop_
_entity.id
_entity.type
_entity.pdbx_description
1 polymer ?
#
loop_
_entity_poly.entity_id
_entity_poly.type
_entity_poly.pdbx_seq_one_letter_code
_entity_poly.pdbx_strand_id
1 'polypeptide(L)'
;MRSVKVKREVWLLAVVIVATAVTYGCHPKPPLEGGSQSTSAAPAVQPREGDNAACLCCHMDFKGEDITEKHLAKRFTCQSCHGPSEPHRQDETLRTKPDWLWGRAEVSAFCRQCHEDHGDTATVQAFRQEWAGKARPNGRFIGKDAVCTDCHGEHTVPPKR
;
A
#
# COMPACT_ATOMS: atom_id res chain seq x y z
N MET A 1 -55.97 -56.31 10.11
CA MET A 1 -55.28 -55.76 8.92
C MET A 1 -53.79 -55.67 9.22
N ARG A 2 -52.94 -56.16 8.30
CA ARG A 2 -51.53 -56.54 8.51
C ARG A 2 -50.60 -55.33 8.64
N SER A 3 -49.71 -55.35 9.64
CA SER A 3 -48.63 -54.39 9.84
C SER A 3 -47.45 -54.73 8.93
N VAL A 4 -47.03 -53.77 8.09
CA VAL A 4 -45.88 -53.91 7.19
C VAL A 4 -44.70 -53.14 7.78
N LYS A 5 -43.69 -53.87 8.27
CA LYS A 5 -42.39 -53.32 8.66
C LYS A 5 -41.51 -53.20 7.41
N VAL A 6 -41.18 -51.98 7.00
CA VAL A 6 -40.19 -51.71 5.95
C VAL A 6 -38.81 -51.56 6.62
N LYS A 7 -37.90 -52.50 6.34
CA LYS A 7 -36.49 -52.41 6.74
C LYS A 7 -35.78 -51.51 5.72
N ARG A 8 -35.14 -50.43 6.20
CA ARG A 8 -34.23 -49.60 5.39
C ARG A 8 -32.81 -50.02 5.71
N GLU A 9 -32.13 -50.61 4.73
CA GLU A 9 -30.71 -50.95 4.83
C GLU A 9 -29.88 -49.73 4.46
N VAL A 10 -28.95 -49.36 5.36
CA VAL A 10 -28.02 -48.25 5.19
C VAL A 10 -26.73 -48.83 4.60
N TRP A 11 -26.46 -48.52 3.34
CA TRP A 11 -25.18 -48.83 2.70
C TRP A 11 -24.17 -47.73 3.03
N LEU A 12 -23.15 -48.08 3.82
CA LEU A 12 -21.98 -47.24 4.09
C LEU A 12 -21.06 -47.26 2.86
N LEU A 13 -21.04 -46.16 2.10
CA LEU A 13 -20.00 -45.91 1.08
C LEU A 13 -18.77 -45.34 1.77
N ALA A 14 -17.70 -46.13 1.85
CA ALA A 14 -16.39 -45.67 2.27
C ALA A 14 -15.76 -44.81 1.15
N VAL A 15 -15.57 -43.53 1.43
CA VAL A 15 -14.81 -42.61 0.56
C VAL A 15 -13.33 -42.72 0.92
N VAL A 16 -12.54 -43.33 0.04
CA VAL A 16 -11.08 -43.34 0.13
C VAL A 16 -10.56 -42.03 -0.48
N ILE A 17 -10.10 -41.11 0.37
CA ILE A 17 -9.40 -39.89 -0.08
C ILE A 17 -7.93 -40.27 -0.30
N VAL A 18 -7.52 -40.37 -1.57
CA VAL A 18 -6.11 -40.47 -1.95
C VAL A 18 -5.54 -39.06 -1.99
N ALA A 19 -4.78 -38.67 -0.97
CA ALA A 19 -4.03 -37.43 -0.95
C ALA A 19 -2.76 -37.59 -1.79
N THR A 20 -2.76 -37.11 -3.03
CA THR A 20 -1.55 -36.96 -3.84
C THR A 20 -0.79 -35.71 -3.36
N ALA A 21 0.36 -35.91 -2.73
CA ALA A 21 1.30 -34.84 -2.40
C ALA A 21 1.89 -34.26 -3.70
N VAL A 22 1.51 -33.04 -4.04
CA VAL A 22 2.19 -32.23 -5.06
C VAL A 22 3.43 -31.63 -4.41
N THR A 23 4.59 -32.24 -4.68
CA THR A 23 5.89 -31.66 -4.34
C THR A 23 6.26 -30.61 -5.38
N TYR A 24 6.00 -29.34 -5.07
CA TYR A 24 6.62 -28.23 -5.80
C TYR A 24 8.13 -28.26 -5.54
N GLY A 25 8.89 -28.72 -6.52
CA GLY A 25 10.34 -28.68 -6.50
C GLY A 25 10.85 -27.25 -6.56
N CYS A 26 11.37 -26.74 -5.44
CA CYS A 26 12.27 -25.60 -5.43
C CYS A 26 13.54 -25.97 -6.20
N HIS A 27 13.75 -25.36 -7.36
CA HIS A 27 15.03 -25.40 -8.06
C HIS A 27 16.05 -24.56 -7.29
N PRO A 28 17.26 -25.09 -6.98
CA PRO A 28 18.33 -24.27 -6.43
C PRO A 28 18.91 -23.37 -7.53
N LYS A 29 19.03 -22.07 -7.24
CA LYS A 29 19.69 -21.08 -8.09
C LYS A 29 21.22 -21.34 -8.05
N PRO A 30 21.93 -21.34 -9.20
CA PRO A 30 23.38 -21.52 -9.21
C PRO A 30 24.11 -20.31 -8.58
N PRO A 31 25.32 -20.50 -8.02
CA PRO A 31 26.08 -19.42 -7.42
C PRO A 31 26.67 -18.52 -8.50
N LEU A 32 26.54 -17.21 -8.33
CA LEU A 32 27.32 -16.23 -9.08
C LEU A 32 28.59 -15.93 -8.29
N GLU A 33 29.71 -16.50 -8.71
CA GLU A 33 31.04 -16.03 -8.32
C GLU A 33 31.54 -15.00 -9.34
N GLY A 34 32.18 -13.93 -8.85
CA GLY A 34 32.89 -12.96 -9.69
C GLY A 34 32.95 -11.56 -9.08
N GLY A 35 34.02 -11.28 -8.33
CA GLY A 35 34.21 -10.04 -7.57
C GLY A 35 34.78 -8.86 -8.36
N SER A 36 34.83 -7.70 -7.68
CA SER A 36 36.01 -6.81 -7.63
C SER A 36 35.81 -5.78 -6.53
N GLN A 37 36.81 -5.63 -5.67
CA GLN A 37 36.89 -4.60 -4.63
C GLN A 37 37.15 -3.23 -5.29
N SER A 38 36.44 -2.19 -4.85
CA SER A 38 36.77 -0.80 -5.18
C SER A 38 36.87 0.03 -3.90
N THR A 39 37.99 0.75 -3.80
CA THR A 39 38.45 1.53 -2.66
C THR A 39 37.73 2.87 -2.54
N SER A 40 37.20 3.13 -1.33
CA SER A 40 37.00 4.41 -0.63
C SER A 40 36.87 5.71 -1.46
N ALA A 41 35.63 6.10 -1.73
CA ALA A 41 35.17 7.48 -1.76
C ALA A 41 34.02 7.62 -0.74
N ALA A 42 33.89 8.77 -0.07
CA ALA A 42 32.75 9.04 0.81
C ALA A 42 31.44 8.67 0.09
N PRO A 43 30.48 7.98 0.75
CA PRO A 43 29.37 7.40 0.03
C PRO A 43 28.54 8.51 -0.61
N ALA A 44 28.65 8.64 -1.92
CA ALA A 44 27.54 9.13 -2.72
C ALA A 44 26.33 8.30 -2.28
N VAL A 45 25.25 8.97 -1.87
CA VAL A 45 23.98 8.30 -1.55
C VAL A 45 23.53 7.65 -2.85
N GLN A 46 23.94 6.40 -3.06
CA GLN A 46 23.41 5.58 -4.12
C GLN A 46 21.91 5.44 -3.83
N PRO A 47 21.04 5.70 -4.81
CA PRO A 47 19.63 5.41 -4.67
C PRO A 47 19.50 3.97 -4.19
N ARG A 48 18.88 3.78 -3.02
CA ARG A 48 18.72 2.43 -2.49
C ARG A 48 17.73 1.75 -3.43
N GLU A 49 17.99 0.52 -3.86
CA GLU A 49 16.93 -0.27 -4.50
C GLU A 49 15.69 -0.23 -3.59
N GLY A 50 14.59 0.36 -4.07
CA GLY A 50 13.42 0.68 -3.24
C GLY A 50 13.46 2.07 -2.58
N ASP A 51 13.96 3.09 -3.26
CA ASP A 51 13.71 4.49 -2.90
C ASP A 51 12.72 5.17 -3.84
N ASN A 52 12.36 6.41 -3.51
CA ASN A 52 11.40 7.19 -4.29
C ASN A 52 12.06 8.00 -5.42
N ALA A 53 13.35 7.80 -5.73
CA ALA A 53 14.12 8.69 -6.61
C ALA A 53 13.49 8.86 -8.01
N ALA A 54 13.01 7.77 -8.59
CA ALA A 54 12.37 7.79 -9.91
C ALA A 54 11.03 8.52 -9.94
N CYS A 55 10.34 8.66 -8.81
CA CYS A 55 9.08 9.41 -8.71
C CYS A 55 9.35 10.87 -8.34
N LEU A 56 10.33 11.08 -7.45
CA LEU A 56 10.70 12.40 -6.97
C LEU A 56 11.31 13.26 -8.06
N CYS A 57 11.92 12.71 -9.12
CA CYS A 57 12.47 13.51 -10.23
C CYS A 57 11.47 14.53 -10.81
N CYS A 58 10.18 14.19 -10.84
CA CYS A 58 9.10 15.08 -11.28
C CYS A 58 8.21 15.56 -10.13
N HIS A 59 8.08 14.78 -9.05
CA HIS A 59 7.23 15.10 -7.89
C HIS A 59 8.05 15.51 -6.66
N MET A 60 8.92 16.51 -6.84
CA MET A 60 9.85 16.97 -5.79
C MET A 60 9.14 17.51 -4.54
N ASP A 61 7.90 17.98 -4.66
CA ASP A 61 7.10 18.49 -3.53
C ASP A 61 6.83 17.42 -2.46
N PHE A 62 6.94 16.13 -2.80
CA PHE A 62 6.83 15.04 -1.82
C PHE A 62 8.12 14.72 -1.08
N LYS A 63 9.25 15.35 -1.45
CA LYS A 63 10.49 15.20 -0.70
C LYS A 63 10.35 15.89 0.65
N GLY A 64 10.47 15.15 1.75
CA GLY A 64 10.23 15.69 3.09
C GLY A 64 8.76 15.76 3.50
N GLU A 65 7.82 15.31 2.65
CA GLU A 65 6.41 15.27 3.00
C GLU A 65 6.12 14.17 4.04
N ASP A 66 5.25 14.46 5.00
CA ASP A 66 5.06 13.65 6.21
C ASP A 66 4.70 12.19 5.93
N ILE A 67 3.74 11.94 5.02
CA ILE A 67 3.35 10.58 4.63
C ILE A 67 4.52 9.91 3.92
N THR A 68 5.13 10.59 2.96
CA THR A 68 6.21 10.05 2.13
C THR A 68 7.42 9.61 2.98
N GLU A 69 7.90 10.46 3.90
CA GLU A 69 9.05 10.17 4.75
C GLU A 69 8.77 9.06 5.76
N LYS A 70 7.60 9.10 6.42
CA LYS A 70 7.23 8.10 7.43
C LYS A 70 7.09 6.70 6.80
N HIS A 71 6.52 6.62 5.61
CA HIS A 71 6.36 5.35 4.90
C HIS A 71 7.69 4.87 4.32
N LEU A 72 8.51 5.77 3.75
CA LEU A 72 9.83 5.42 3.25
C LEU A 72 10.75 4.89 4.37
N ALA A 73 10.67 5.45 5.57
CA ALA A 73 11.38 4.94 6.76
C ALA A 73 11.00 3.49 7.11
N LYS A 74 9.83 3.03 6.67
CA LYS A 74 9.34 1.64 6.77
C LYS A 74 9.49 0.84 5.47
N ARG A 75 10.22 1.38 4.48
CA ARG A 75 10.44 0.80 3.15
C ARG A 75 9.17 0.66 2.29
N PHE A 76 8.14 1.45 2.58
CA PHE A 76 7.01 1.65 1.66
C PHE A 76 7.35 2.83 0.74
N THR A 77 7.45 2.54 -0.55
CA THR A 77 7.81 3.53 -1.58
C THR A 77 6.55 4.07 -2.24
N CYS A 78 6.69 5.08 -3.10
CA CYS A 78 5.59 5.59 -3.93
C CYS A 78 4.87 4.45 -4.67
N GLN A 79 5.64 3.48 -5.20
CA GLN A 79 5.11 2.36 -5.97
C GLN A 79 4.28 1.38 -5.12
N SER A 80 4.49 1.35 -3.80
CA SER A 80 3.67 0.53 -2.90
C SER A 80 2.20 0.98 -2.88
N CYS A 81 1.93 2.26 -3.18
CA CYS A 81 0.58 2.84 -3.18
C CYS A 81 0.08 3.25 -4.58
N HIS A 82 0.98 3.55 -5.52
CA HIS A 82 0.66 4.04 -6.87
C HIS A 82 1.01 3.06 -7.99
N GLY A 83 1.51 1.87 -7.63
CA GLY A 83 1.96 0.84 -8.57
C GLY A 83 3.29 1.18 -9.23
N PRO A 84 3.88 0.26 -10.01
CA PRO A 84 5.15 0.47 -10.71
C PRO A 84 5.21 1.77 -11.52
N SER A 85 4.09 2.15 -12.16
CA SER A 85 3.90 3.36 -12.96
C SER A 85 4.95 3.55 -14.05
N GLU A 86 5.43 2.44 -14.64
CA GLU A 86 6.51 2.48 -15.63
C GLU A 86 6.16 3.33 -16.87
N PRO A 87 4.96 3.18 -17.49
CA PRO A 87 4.58 4.02 -18.63
C PRO A 87 4.46 5.51 -18.26
N HIS A 88 4.02 5.81 -17.03
CA HIS A 88 3.92 7.18 -16.53
C HIS A 88 5.30 7.82 -16.36
N ARG A 89 6.26 7.10 -15.77
CA ARG A 89 7.63 7.58 -15.55
C ARG A 89 8.40 7.85 -16.85
N GLN A 90 8.04 7.16 -17.93
CA GLN A 90 8.67 7.31 -19.24
C GLN A 90 7.96 8.34 -20.14
N ASP A 91 6.79 8.84 -19.73
CA ASP A 91 6.03 9.80 -20.53
C ASP A 91 6.40 11.24 -20.20
N GLU A 92 7.40 11.76 -20.91
CA GLU A 92 7.84 13.15 -20.82
C GLU A 92 6.76 14.17 -21.25
N THR A 93 5.71 13.72 -21.95
CA THR A 93 4.57 14.57 -22.31
C THR A 93 3.50 14.63 -21.22
N LEU A 94 3.68 13.86 -20.14
CA LEU A 94 2.90 13.86 -18.92
C LEU A 94 1.38 13.65 -19.13
N ARG A 95 1.01 12.81 -20.10
CA ARG A 95 -0.37 12.45 -20.42
C ARG A 95 -0.80 11.14 -19.79
N THR A 96 0.15 10.23 -19.62
CA THR A 96 -0.05 8.90 -19.06
C THR A 96 -0.23 9.03 -17.57
N LYS A 97 -1.30 8.43 -17.03
CA LYS A 97 -1.57 8.39 -15.59
C LYS A 97 -0.69 7.32 -14.93
N PRO A 98 -0.38 7.44 -13.63
CA PRO A 98 0.20 6.33 -12.88
C PRO A 98 -0.79 5.16 -12.82
N ASP A 99 -0.30 3.98 -12.45
CA ASP A 99 -1.10 2.76 -12.44
C ASP A 99 -2.31 2.91 -11.51
N TRP A 100 -2.09 3.48 -10.32
CA TRP A 100 -3.14 3.70 -9.34
C TRP A 100 -3.23 5.17 -8.89
N LEU A 101 -4.46 5.67 -8.87
CA LEU A 101 -4.83 6.96 -8.31
C LEU A 101 -5.96 6.75 -7.32
N TRP A 102 -5.90 7.46 -6.20
CA TRP A 102 -6.91 7.40 -5.16
C TRP A 102 -7.65 8.72 -5.12
N GLY A 103 -8.92 8.68 -5.53
CA GLY A 103 -9.84 9.78 -5.32
C GLY A 103 -10.06 10.03 -3.84
N ARG A 104 -10.48 11.25 -3.48
CA ARG A 104 -10.64 11.64 -2.06
C ARG A 104 -11.53 10.69 -1.27
N ALA A 105 -12.59 10.16 -1.88
CA ALA A 105 -13.51 9.21 -1.24
C ALA A 105 -12.87 7.82 -0.96
N GLU A 106 -11.79 7.48 -1.67
CA GLU A 106 -11.12 6.18 -1.60
C GLU A 106 -9.99 6.17 -0.57
N VAL A 107 -9.42 7.34 -0.25
CA VAL A 107 -8.26 7.50 0.65
C VAL A 107 -8.47 6.77 1.98
N SER A 108 -9.58 7.01 2.69
CA SER A 108 -9.80 6.40 4.00
C SER A 108 -9.91 4.87 3.93
N ALA A 109 -10.53 4.33 2.87
CA ALA A 109 -10.63 2.88 2.68
C ALA A 109 -9.27 2.27 2.34
N PHE A 110 -8.47 2.95 1.52
CA PHE A 110 -7.12 2.54 1.17
C PHE A 110 -6.19 2.52 2.39
N CYS A 111 -6.14 3.61 3.17
CA CYS A 111 -5.30 3.68 4.37
C CYS A 111 -5.61 2.56 5.37
N ARG A 112 -6.89 2.17 5.48
CA ARG A 112 -7.35 1.10 6.38
C ARG A 112 -6.93 -0.32 5.99
N GLN A 113 -6.30 -0.50 4.83
CA GLN A 113 -5.71 -1.80 4.48
C GLN A 113 -4.52 -2.16 5.39
N CYS A 114 -3.86 -1.14 5.97
CA CYS A 114 -2.72 -1.34 6.86
C CYS A 114 -2.83 -0.59 8.21
N HIS A 115 -3.69 0.44 8.30
CA HIS A 115 -3.87 1.22 9.50
C HIS A 115 -5.24 0.97 10.14
N GLU A 116 -5.26 0.84 11.46
CA GLU A 116 -6.51 0.86 12.22
C GLU A 116 -6.99 2.31 12.44
N ASP A 117 -8.28 2.45 12.75
CA ASP A 117 -8.82 3.74 13.19
C ASP A 117 -8.19 4.14 14.55
N HIS A 118 -8.26 5.43 14.87
CA HIS A 118 -7.66 5.96 16.09
C HIS A 118 -8.31 5.35 17.33
N GLY A 119 -7.51 4.71 18.19
CA GLY A 119 -7.98 4.15 19.46
C GLY A 119 -8.39 5.20 20.49
N ASP A 120 -7.77 6.38 20.46
CA ASP A 120 -8.14 7.52 21.31
C ASP A 120 -9.06 8.49 20.55
N THR A 121 -10.35 8.18 20.56
CA THR A 121 -11.36 9.00 19.89
C THR A 121 -11.57 10.36 20.55
N ALA A 122 -11.31 10.49 21.86
CA ALA A 122 -11.50 11.72 22.60
C ALA A 122 -10.50 12.79 22.16
N THR A 123 -9.22 12.43 22.01
CA THR A 123 -8.19 13.33 21.50
C THR A 123 -8.47 13.75 20.06
N VAL A 124 -8.88 12.81 19.20
CA VAL A 124 -9.26 13.14 17.82
C VAL A 124 -10.45 14.11 17.78
N GLN A 125 -11.44 13.92 18.64
CA GLN A 125 -12.62 14.80 18.69
C GLN A 125 -12.25 16.20 19.19
N ALA A 126 -11.46 16.30 20.27
CA ALA A 126 -10.97 17.57 20.78
C ALA A 126 -10.16 18.33 19.71
N PHE A 127 -9.30 17.62 18.99
CA PHE A 127 -8.55 18.18 17.87
C PHE A 127 -9.46 18.68 16.74
N ARG A 128 -10.48 17.90 16.35
CA ARG A 128 -11.47 18.33 15.34
C ARG A 128 -12.23 19.58 15.76
N GLN A 129 -12.54 19.71 17.05
CA GLN A 129 -13.21 20.90 17.60
C GLN A 129 -12.28 22.12 17.57
N GLU A 130 -11.02 21.96 17.97
CA GLU A 130 -10.02 23.02 17.95
C GLU A 130 -9.84 23.60 16.54
N TRP A 131 -9.83 22.72 15.52
CA TRP A 131 -9.60 23.08 14.13
C TRP A 131 -10.87 23.29 13.30
N ALA A 132 -12.05 23.24 13.92
CA ALA A 132 -13.31 23.44 13.22
C ALA A 132 -13.34 24.83 12.53
N GLY A 133 -13.50 24.82 11.20
CA GLY A 133 -13.52 26.04 10.39
C GLY A 133 -12.15 26.71 10.19
N LYS A 134 -11.05 26.10 10.65
CA LYS A 134 -9.69 26.61 10.48
C LYS A 134 -8.94 25.82 9.41
N ALA A 135 -8.12 26.51 8.62
CA ALA A 135 -7.18 25.85 7.73
C ALA A 135 -5.98 25.34 8.54
N ARG A 136 -5.58 24.09 8.31
CA ARG A 136 -4.36 23.48 8.85
C ARG A 136 -3.12 24.00 8.09
N PRO A 137 -1.91 23.85 8.65
CA PRO A 137 -0.67 24.20 7.96
C PRO A 137 -0.53 23.54 6.58
N ASN A 138 -1.09 22.33 6.41
CA ASN A 138 -1.17 21.62 5.13
C ASN A 138 -2.17 22.21 4.11
N GLY A 139 -2.73 23.38 4.42
CA GLY A 139 -3.70 24.09 3.58
C GLY A 139 -5.11 23.48 3.58
N ARG A 140 -5.40 22.47 4.42
CA ARG A 140 -6.68 21.75 4.42
C ARG A 140 -7.59 22.14 5.57
N PHE A 141 -8.89 22.07 5.32
CA PHE A 141 -9.91 22.30 6.35
C PHE A 141 -10.37 20.98 6.95
N ILE A 142 -10.60 20.97 8.26
CA ILE A 142 -11.13 19.80 8.96
C ILE A 142 -12.65 19.91 9.02
N GLY A 143 -13.31 19.19 8.10
CA GLY A 143 -14.76 19.05 8.03
C GLY A 143 -15.28 17.71 8.56
N LYS A 144 -16.61 17.55 8.52
CA LYS A 144 -17.29 16.29 8.84
C LYS A 144 -16.90 15.14 7.91
N ASP A 145 -16.48 15.47 6.71
CA ASP A 145 -16.04 14.60 5.63
C ASP A 145 -14.51 14.55 5.52
N ALA A 146 -13.78 15.03 6.54
CA ALA A 146 -12.32 15.00 6.56
C ALA A 146 -11.79 13.56 6.48
N VAL A 147 -10.85 13.34 5.58
CA VAL A 147 -10.14 12.06 5.39
C VAL A 147 -8.77 12.11 6.05
N CYS A 148 -8.07 10.98 6.05
CA CYS A 148 -6.77 10.82 6.72
C CYS A 148 -5.78 11.95 6.35
N THR A 149 -5.72 12.30 5.06
CA THR A 149 -4.79 13.31 4.53
C THR A 149 -5.16 14.76 4.84
N ASP A 150 -6.35 15.04 5.38
CA ASP A 150 -6.70 16.39 5.81
C ASP A 150 -6.04 16.74 7.14
N CYS A 151 -5.74 15.73 7.97
CA CYS A 151 -5.00 15.88 9.21
C CYS A 151 -3.52 15.48 9.08
N HIS A 152 -3.24 14.43 8.29
CA HIS A 152 -1.92 13.82 8.15
C HIS A 152 -1.32 14.10 6.76
N GLY A 153 -0.30 14.96 6.73
CA GLY A 153 0.46 15.23 5.51
C GLY A 153 -0.21 16.16 4.50
N GLU A 154 0.48 16.35 3.39
CA GLU A 154 0.11 17.19 2.25
C GLU A 154 -0.03 16.37 0.97
N HIS A 155 -0.04 15.03 1.11
CA HIS A 155 0.11 14.04 0.05
C HIS A 155 -0.99 14.10 -1.03
N THR A 156 -0.87 15.07 -1.94
CA THR A 156 -1.80 15.28 -3.05
C THR A 156 -1.08 16.02 -4.16
N VAL A 157 -1.18 15.46 -5.37
CA VAL A 157 -0.75 16.15 -6.58
C VAL A 157 -1.88 17.12 -6.98
N PRO A 158 -1.62 18.44 -7.04
CA PRO A 158 -2.63 19.37 -7.50
C PRO A 158 -3.02 19.03 -8.95
N PRO A 159 -4.30 19.23 -9.35
CA PRO A 159 -4.68 19.08 -10.74
C PRO A 159 -3.83 20.04 -11.59
N LYS A 160 -3.34 19.54 -12.73
CA LYS A 160 -2.64 20.41 -13.69
C LYS A 160 -3.60 21.51 -14.15
N ARG A 161 -3.17 22.76 -13.96
CA ARG A 161 -3.86 23.94 -14.45
C ARG A 161 -3.69 24.07 -15.96
#